data_AF-A0A7C8I716-F1
#
_entry.id   AF-A0A7C8I716-F1
#
_cell.length_a   1.000
_cell.length_b   1.000
_cell.length_c   1.000
_cell.angle_alpha   90.00
_cell.angle_beta   90.00
_cell.angle_gamma   90.00
#
_symmetry.space_group_name_H-M   'P 1'
#
loop_
_entity.id
_entity.type
_entity.pdbx_description
1 polymer ?
#
loop_
_entity_poly.entity_id
_entity_poly.type
_entity_poly.pdbx_seq_one_letter_code
_entity_poly.pdbx_strand_id
1 'polypeptide(L)'
;MRRGPPIRDHRNIRQKPLRTTEPLPLREWSTDEEELHFYEAQTSSLSLGPDEWFWTEYFLVDTYFGSEQKLHEYIANYPSGDGFDPPLGGRGTMNPPCFDPREYWLFKVDRRVHQVTVEYTSLIETFNKRMEEYARHIRQVFQDDPSRTHTETLSNVIETVQIFVDCISAIIDAWDTFYRNQISFFTTFARDKPTWPRIIDSIIRSMAELDRLRKLLLTKRDRFRFKFDSYVAFPLLFTTALFGMEFLKPRYPWIFFFAVLLPTSLANYVIASDRSLSHVFRDSQRWLQARH
;
A
#
# COMPACT_ATOMS: atom_id res chain seq x y z
N MET A 1 6.55 11.87 -4.49
CA MET A 1 6.23 11.00 -5.64
C MET A 1 7.07 11.37 -6.84
N ARG A 2 7.49 10.38 -7.64
CA ARG A 2 8.28 10.60 -8.87
C ARG A 2 7.32 10.78 -10.05
N ARG A 3 7.59 11.76 -10.93
CA ARG A 3 6.84 11.92 -12.18
C ARG A 3 7.54 11.12 -13.27
N GLY A 4 6.88 10.08 -13.76
CA GLY A 4 7.31 9.34 -14.94
C GLY A 4 6.64 9.88 -16.21
N PRO A 5 7.25 9.72 -17.40
CA PRO A 5 6.55 9.84 -18.65
C PRO A 5 5.41 8.81 -18.69
N PRO A 6 4.34 9.08 -19.46
CA PRO A 6 3.19 8.18 -19.59
C PRO A 6 3.50 6.87 -20.36
N ILE A 7 4.78 6.53 -20.49
CA ILE A 7 5.24 5.38 -21.27
C ILE A 7 5.13 4.14 -20.39
N ARG A 8 4.34 3.16 -20.84
CA ARG A 8 4.18 1.86 -20.18
C ARG A 8 5.53 1.14 -20.14
N ASP A 9 5.92 0.61 -18.98
CA ASP A 9 7.13 -0.21 -18.86
C ASP A 9 7.02 -1.45 -19.76
N HIS A 10 7.90 -1.52 -20.77
CA HIS A 10 7.90 -2.60 -21.76
C HIS A 10 8.68 -3.85 -21.30
N ARG A 11 9.36 -3.79 -20.15
CA ARG A 11 10.18 -4.89 -19.67
C ARG A 11 9.29 -6.04 -19.18
N ASN A 12 9.37 -7.17 -19.88
CA ASN A 12 8.62 -8.38 -19.55
C ASN A 12 9.58 -9.56 -19.37
N ILE A 13 9.35 -10.37 -18.34
CA ILE A 13 9.99 -11.68 -18.17
C ILE A 13 8.91 -12.74 -18.35
N ARG A 14 9.11 -13.66 -19.29
CA ARG A 14 8.16 -14.77 -19.57
C ARG A 14 6.71 -14.26 -19.76
N GLN A 15 6.55 -13.20 -20.55
CA GLN A 15 5.26 -12.54 -20.84
C GLN A 15 4.55 -11.90 -19.63
N LYS A 16 5.19 -11.86 -18.46
CA LYS A 16 4.72 -11.07 -17.31
C LYS A 16 5.52 -9.77 -17.20
N PRO A 17 4.89 -8.67 -16.75
CA PRO A 17 5.63 -7.46 -16.39
C PRO A 17 6.80 -7.81 -15.47
N LEU A 18 7.96 -7.20 -15.71
CA LEU A 18 9.15 -7.38 -14.86
C LEU A 18 8.85 -7.00 -13.40
N ARG A 19 7.94 -6.04 -13.20
CA ARG A 19 7.54 -5.54 -11.88
C ARG A 19 6.03 -5.49 -11.77
N THR A 20 5.55 -5.76 -10.58
CA THR A 20 4.15 -5.52 -10.22
C THR A 20 3.92 -4.02 -10.20
N THR A 21 3.01 -3.57 -11.05
CA THR A 21 2.59 -2.18 -11.18
C THR A 21 1.10 -2.13 -10.98
N GLU A 22 0.66 -1.40 -9.97
CA GLU A 22 -0.75 -1.29 -9.64
C GLU A 22 -1.16 0.18 -9.53
N PRO A 23 -2.36 0.54 -10.01
CA PRO A 23 -2.88 1.88 -9.86
C PRO A 23 -3.18 2.15 -8.39
N LEU A 24 -2.82 3.34 -7.91
CA LEU A 24 -3.21 3.76 -6.58
C LEU A 24 -4.74 4.01 -6.56
N PRO A 25 -5.51 3.36 -5.68
CA PRO A 25 -6.97 3.46 -5.70
C PRO A 25 -7.49 4.88 -5.45
N LEU A 26 -8.82 5.01 -5.61
CA LEU A 26 -9.60 6.21 -5.29
C LEU A 26 -9.32 7.44 -6.17
N ARG A 27 -8.76 7.26 -7.38
CA ARG A 27 -8.56 8.34 -8.35
C ARG A 27 -9.86 9.11 -8.64
N GLU A 28 -10.94 8.39 -8.98
CA GLU A 28 -12.25 8.96 -9.32
C GLU A 28 -12.91 9.74 -8.17
N TRP A 29 -12.48 9.47 -6.94
CA TRP A 29 -13.03 10.06 -5.72
C TRP A 29 -12.09 11.13 -5.13
N SER A 30 -10.98 11.43 -5.82
CA SER A 30 -9.94 12.32 -5.34
C SER A 30 -10.03 13.69 -5.97
N THR A 31 -9.62 14.73 -5.24
CA THR A 31 -9.54 16.10 -5.76
C THR A 31 -8.39 16.31 -6.75
N ASP A 32 -7.38 15.45 -6.72
CA ASP A 32 -6.22 15.54 -7.61
C ASP A 32 -6.49 14.90 -8.99
N GLU A 33 -7.37 13.88 -9.04
CA GLU A 33 -7.69 13.08 -10.23
C GLU A 33 -6.46 12.49 -10.95
N GLU A 34 -5.30 12.49 -10.28
CA GLU A 34 -4.02 12.12 -10.86
C GLU A 34 -3.94 10.60 -11.05
N GLU A 35 -3.39 10.18 -12.18
CA GLU A 35 -3.12 8.77 -12.44
C GLU A 35 -1.82 8.35 -11.77
N LEU A 36 -1.95 7.87 -10.54
CA LEU A 36 -0.83 7.45 -9.72
C LEU A 36 -0.71 5.92 -9.71
N HIS A 37 0.53 5.44 -9.71
CA HIS A 37 0.86 4.03 -9.64
C HIS A 37 1.89 3.81 -8.55
N PHE A 38 1.81 2.65 -7.89
CA PHE A 38 2.88 2.17 -7.02
C PHE A 38 3.54 0.95 -7.67
N TYR A 39 4.83 0.79 -7.37
CA TYR A 39 5.69 -0.22 -7.97
C TYR A 39 6.42 -0.97 -6.88
N GLU A 40 6.53 -2.28 -7.05
CA GLU A 40 7.49 -3.07 -6.29
C GLU A 40 8.92 -2.65 -6.72
N ALA A 41 9.78 -2.40 -5.74
CA ALA A 41 11.17 -2.05 -5.96
C ALA A 41 12.06 -2.89 -5.05
N GLN A 42 13.12 -3.46 -5.62
CA GLN A 42 14.08 -4.28 -4.87
C GLN A 42 15.44 -3.57 -4.77
N THR A 43 16.04 -3.68 -3.59
CA THR A 43 17.45 -3.33 -3.35
C THR A 43 18.14 -4.53 -2.72
N SER A 44 19.32 -4.87 -3.21
CA SER A 44 20.12 -5.99 -2.72
C SER A 44 21.58 -5.57 -2.60
N SER A 45 22.21 -5.97 -1.51
CA SER A 45 23.58 -5.60 -1.15
C SER A 45 24.32 -6.83 -0.67
N LEU A 46 25.54 -7.01 -1.15
CA LEU A 46 26.44 -8.08 -0.73
C LEU A 46 27.86 -7.52 -0.59
N SER A 47 28.36 -7.48 0.64
CA SER A 47 29.74 -7.15 0.97
C SER A 47 30.51 -8.45 1.23
N LEU A 48 31.63 -8.67 0.54
CA LEU A 48 32.45 -9.88 0.70
C LEU A 48 33.95 -9.58 0.57
N GLY A 49 34.77 -10.29 1.34
CA GLY A 49 36.23 -10.12 1.31
C GLY A 49 36.93 -10.92 2.40
N PRO A 50 38.24 -11.19 2.25
CA PRO A 50 39.05 -11.82 3.29
C PRO A 50 39.20 -10.97 4.56
N ASP A 51 39.19 -9.63 4.45
CA ASP A 51 39.35 -8.71 5.58
C ASP A 51 38.79 -7.30 5.31
N GLU A 52 39.02 -6.38 6.25
CA GLU A 52 38.53 -4.98 6.22
C GLU A 52 39.28 -4.09 5.22
N TRP A 53 40.41 -4.53 4.69
CA TRP A 53 41.24 -3.79 3.75
C TRP A 53 41.04 -4.27 2.30
N PHE A 54 40.68 -5.55 2.14
CA PHE A 54 40.44 -6.16 0.84
C PHE A 54 39.04 -6.77 0.80
N TRP A 55 38.09 -5.98 0.30
CA TRP A 55 36.69 -6.38 0.17
C TRP A 55 36.06 -5.80 -1.09
N THR A 56 34.91 -6.33 -1.45
CA THR A 56 34.13 -5.96 -2.64
C THR A 56 32.67 -5.82 -2.26
N GLU A 57 32.03 -4.79 -2.80
CA GLU A 57 30.60 -4.57 -2.70
C GLU A 57 29.90 -4.84 -4.02
N TYR A 58 28.86 -5.66 -3.97
CA TYR A 58 27.86 -5.77 -5.01
C TYR A 58 26.57 -5.12 -4.54
N PHE A 59 26.17 -4.04 -5.20
CA PHE A 59 24.96 -3.31 -4.87
C PHE A 59 24.04 -3.20 -6.09
N LEU A 60 22.90 -3.88 -6.00
CA LEU A 60 21.88 -3.97 -7.05
C LEU A 60 20.67 -3.19 -6.58
N VAL A 61 20.34 -2.10 -7.27
CA VAL A 61 19.24 -1.23 -6.89
C VAL A 61 18.36 -0.94 -8.09
N ASP A 62 17.05 -1.08 -7.88
CA ASP A 62 16.07 -0.59 -8.83
C ASP A 62 16.06 0.94 -8.86
N THR A 63 16.68 1.52 -9.88
CA THR A 63 16.76 2.98 -10.08
C THR A 63 15.77 3.50 -11.11
N TYR A 64 15.28 2.62 -11.98
CA TYR A 64 14.40 2.98 -13.09
C TYR A 64 12.94 3.06 -12.65
N PHE A 65 12.36 4.25 -12.55
CA PHE A 65 10.92 4.44 -12.25
C PHE A 65 10.18 5.16 -13.39
N GLY A 66 10.72 5.02 -14.60
CA GLY A 66 10.16 5.57 -15.83
C GLY A 66 10.64 6.97 -16.18
N SER A 67 11.05 7.82 -15.22
CA SER A 67 11.49 9.21 -15.47
C SER A 67 12.64 9.32 -16.48
N GLU A 68 13.49 8.29 -16.55
CA GLU A 68 14.60 8.18 -17.49
C GLU A 68 14.17 7.36 -18.70
N GLN A 69 14.36 7.82 -19.95
CA GLN A 69 13.95 7.02 -21.11
C GLN A 69 15.02 5.98 -21.48
N LYS A 70 16.31 6.28 -21.23
CA LYS A 70 17.43 5.40 -21.58
C LYS A 70 18.51 5.41 -20.51
N LEU A 71 19.23 4.29 -20.36
CA LEU A 71 20.37 4.16 -19.43
C LEU A 71 21.41 5.26 -19.64
N HIS A 72 21.69 5.63 -20.90
CA HIS A 72 22.66 6.68 -21.19
C HIS A 72 22.20 8.07 -20.71
N GLU A 73 20.90 8.35 -20.65
CA GLU A 73 20.37 9.62 -20.12
C GLU A 73 20.55 9.70 -18.60
N TYR A 74 20.47 8.55 -17.91
CA TYR A 74 20.74 8.45 -16.47
C TYR A 74 22.22 8.71 -16.12
N ILE A 75 23.15 8.29 -16.99
CA ILE A 75 24.61 8.44 -16.76
C ILE A 75 25.25 9.63 -17.49
N ALA A 76 24.55 10.26 -18.46
CA ALA A 76 25.13 11.29 -19.35
C ALA A 76 25.61 12.54 -18.61
N ASN A 77 24.98 12.90 -17.50
CA ASN A 77 25.32 14.10 -16.74
C ASN A 77 26.44 13.87 -15.71
N TYR A 78 26.97 12.66 -15.60
CA TYR A 78 27.95 12.31 -14.58
C TYR A 78 29.28 11.89 -15.22
N PRO A 79 30.40 12.60 -14.93
CA PRO A 79 31.70 12.17 -15.40
C PRO A 79 32.00 10.76 -14.87
N SER A 80 32.49 9.89 -15.76
CA SER A 80 32.81 8.51 -15.42
C SER A 80 33.86 8.46 -14.31
N GLY A 81 33.57 7.80 -13.19
CA GLY A 81 34.56 7.43 -12.19
C GLY A 81 34.77 8.39 -11.01
N ASP A 82 34.50 9.69 -11.13
CA ASP A 82 34.66 10.68 -10.02
C ASP A 82 33.32 11.07 -9.36
N GLY A 83 32.28 10.30 -9.65
CA GLY A 83 30.88 10.65 -9.41
C GLY A 83 30.34 10.45 -8.00
N PHE A 84 29.02 10.59 -7.92
CA PHE A 84 28.25 10.22 -6.75
C PHE A 84 28.33 8.72 -6.48
N ASP A 85 28.35 8.37 -5.21
CA ASP A 85 28.26 6.99 -4.75
C ASP A 85 26.84 6.44 -5.02
N PRO A 86 26.68 5.49 -5.97
CA PRO A 86 25.36 4.98 -6.33
C PRO A 86 24.68 4.21 -5.19
N PRO A 87 25.36 3.33 -4.42
CA PRO A 87 24.81 2.75 -3.19
C PRO A 87 24.23 3.75 -2.20
N LEU A 88 24.82 4.95 -2.07
CA LEU A 88 24.31 6.04 -1.21
C LEU A 88 23.18 6.88 -1.85
N GLY A 89 22.70 6.47 -3.03
CA GLY A 89 21.55 7.08 -3.69
C GLY A 89 21.85 8.45 -4.27
N GLY A 90 23.08 8.68 -4.74
CA GLY A 90 23.46 9.99 -5.29
C GLY A 90 23.71 11.05 -4.21
N ARG A 91 23.79 10.68 -2.92
CA ARG A 91 24.10 11.60 -1.82
C ARG A 91 25.36 11.13 -1.12
N GLY A 92 26.49 11.56 -1.66
CA GLY A 92 27.82 11.14 -1.26
C GLY A 92 28.68 10.98 -2.50
N THR A 93 29.97 11.23 -2.36
CA THR A 93 30.97 11.05 -3.41
C THR A 93 31.79 9.82 -3.08
N MET A 94 32.32 9.14 -4.09
CA MET A 94 33.31 8.08 -3.84
C MET A 94 34.66 8.63 -3.32
N ASN A 95 34.78 9.95 -3.19
CA ASN A 95 35.95 10.65 -2.68
C ASN A 95 35.61 11.49 -1.44
N PRO A 96 36.23 11.24 -0.26
CA PRO A 96 37.20 10.17 0.00
C PRO A 96 36.51 8.79 0.10
N PRO A 97 37.21 7.69 -0.27
CA PRO A 97 36.66 6.34 -0.16
C PRO A 97 36.48 5.92 1.31
N CYS A 98 35.39 5.21 1.60
CA CYS A 98 35.19 4.57 2.89
C CYS A 98 35.89 3.20 2.89
N PHE A 99 36.97 3.06 3.67
CA PHE A 99 37.75 1.82 3.69
C PHE A 99 37.15 0.74 4.59
N ASP A 100 36.45 1.12 5.65
CA ASP A 100 35.86 0.17 6.59
C ASP A 100 34.54 -0.38 6.03
N PRO A 101 34.44 -1.69 5.73
CA PRO A 101 33.25 -2.27 5.10
C PRO A 101 32.02 -2.19 6.00
N ARG A 102 32.20 -2.23 7.33
CA ARG A 102 31.10 -2.17 8.30
C ARG A 102 30.55 -0.76 8.37
N GLU A 103 31.44 0.22 8.41
CA GLU A 103 31.06 1.63 8.34
C GLU A 103 30.34 1.95 7.03
N TYR A 104 30.86 1.46 5.90
CA TYR A 104 30.22 1.64 4.60
C TYR A 104 28.85 0.96 4.53
N TRP A 105 28.71 -0.24 5.11
CA TRP A 105 27.43 -0.93 5.22
C TRP A 105 26.39 -0.11 5.99
N LEU A 106 26.77 0.47 7.14
CA LEU A 106 25.90 1.33 7.93
C LEU A 106 25.43 2.56 7.13
N PHE A 107 26.33 3.21 6.38
CA PHE A 107 25.96 4.33 5.52
C PHE A 107 24.94 3.91 4.45
N LYS A 108 25.14 2.79 3.76
CA LYS A 108 24.17 2.30 2.76
C LYS A 108 22.80 2.03 3.39
N VAL A 109 22.76 1.36 4.54
CA VAL A 109 21.50 1.05 5.22
C VAL A 109 20.79 2.34 5.65
N ASP A 110 21.50 3.28 6.30
CA ASP A 110 20.93 4.58 6.67
C ASP A 110 20.34 5.32 5.46
N ARG A 111 21.11 5.42 4.38
CA ARG A 111 20.64 6.11 3.17
C ARG A 111 19.42 5.45 2.55
N ARG A 112 19.39 4.12 2.47
CA ARG A 112 18.30 3.37 1.82
C ARG A 112 17.05 3.29 2.68
N VAL A 113 17.19 3.07 3.98
CA VAL A 113 16.05 3.11 4.90
C VAL A 113 15.45 4.52 4.88
N HIS A 114 16.27 5.57 4.94
CA HIS A 114 15.77 6.94 4.83
C HIS A 114 15.04 7.20 3.51
N GLN A 115 15.58 6.74 2.38
CA GLN A 115 14.92 6.87 1.08
C GLN A 115 13.55 6.16 1.08
N VAL A 116 13.50 4.92 1.55
CA VAL A 116 12.27 4.12 1.68
C VAL A 116 11.26 4.85 2.56
N THR A 117 11.67 5.38 3.71
CA THR A 117 10.80 6.16 4.59
C THR A 117 10.18 7.35 3.86
N VAL A 118 10.98 8.17 3.17
CA VAL A 118 10.49 9.35 2.43
C VAL A 118 9.51 8.96 1.32
N GLU A 119 9.80 7.89 0.58
CA GLU A 119 8.93 7.41 -0.49
C GLU A 119 7.60 6.87 0.04
N TYR A 120 7.63 6.07 1.11
CA TYR A 120 6.42 5.59 1.78
C TYR A 120 5.62 6.71 2.43
N THR A 121 6.26 7.70 3.06
CA THR A 121 5.57 8.88 3.59
C THR A 121 4.79 9.57 2.48
N SER A 122 5.44 9.87 1.36
CA SER A 122 4.77 10.53 0.23
C SER A 122 3.63 9.69 -0.35
N LEU A 123 3.80 8.38 -0.50
CA LEU A 123 2.78 7.48 -1.01
C LEU A 123 1.57 7.40 -0.06
N ILE A 124 1.82 7.19 1.22
CA ILE A 124 0.79 6.99 2.23
C ILE A 124 0.04 8.28 2.53
N GLU A 125 0.70 9.43 2.57
CA GLU A 125 0.03 10.72 2.75
C GLU A 125 -0.95 11.01 1.60
N THR A 126 -0.51 10.77 0.35
CA THR A 126 -1.38 10.91 -0.81
C THR A 126 -2.55 9.94 -0.75
N PHE A 127 -2.30 8.66 -0.49
CA PHE A 127 -3.36 7.68 -0.40
C PHE A 127 -4.33 7.97 0.76
N ASN A 128 -3.79 8.42 1.90
CA ASN A 128 -4.59 8.82 3.05
C ASN A 128 -5.52 10.00 2.73
N LYS A 129 -5.04 11.00 1.99
CA LYS A 129 -5.86 12.12 1.52
C LYS A 129 -7.03 11.62 0.66
N ARG A 130 -6.76 10.73 -0.30
CA ARG A 130 -7.80 10.12 -1.13
C ARG A 130 -8.81 9.30 -0.33
N MET A 131 -8.34 8.52 0.65
CA MET A 131 -9.20 7.78 1.59
C MET A 131 -10.10 8.71 2.39
N GLU A 132 -9.61 9.87 2.83
CA GLU A 132 -10.39 10.86 3.57
C GLU A 132 -11.43 11.57 2.70
N GLU A 133 -11.11 11.85 1.44
CA GLU A 133 -12.05 12.38 0.44
C GLU A 133 -13.18 11.39 0.15
N TYR A 134 -12.82 10.15 -0.19
CA TYR A 134 -13.80 9.09 -0.38
C TYR A 134 -14.67 8.85 0.86
N ALA A 135 -14.05 8.82 2.05
CA ALA A 135 -14.78 8.65 3.31
C ALA A 135 -15.76 9.79 3.60
N ARG A 136 -15.53 11.01 3.09
CA ARG A 136 -16.49 12.12 3.17
C ARG A 136 -17.65 11.93 2.20
N HIS A 137 -17.37 11.43 1.00
CA HIS A 137 -18.39 11.13 0.00
C HIS A 137 -19.36 10.05 0.49
N ILE A 138 -18.83 8.88 0.88
CA ILE A 138 -19.68 7.75 1.31
C ILE A 138 -20.38 7.96 2.65
N ARG A 139 -19.99 8.97 3.45
CA ARG A 139 -20.72 9.31 4.69
C ARG A 139 -22.15 9.75 4.40
N GLN A 140 -22.41 10.31 3.22
CA GLN A 140 -23.73 10.77 2.79
C GLN A 140 -24.53 9.64 2.12
N VAL A 141 -23.87 8.53 1.77
CA VAL A 141 -24.41 7.45 0.97
C VAL A 141 -24.61 6.21 1.83
N PHE A 142 -25.85 5.94 2.22
CA PHE A 142 -26.19 4.80 3.09
C PHE A 142 -26.24 3.46 2.35
N GLN A 143 -26.41 3.46 1.02
CA GLN A 143 -26.55 2.26 0.20
C GLN A 143 -25.54 2.24 -0.92
N ASP A 144 -25.06 1.04 -1.23
CA ASP A 144 -24.25 0.84 -2.42
C ASP A 144 -25.11 0.98 -3.68
N ASP A 145 -24.48 1.34 -4.80
CA ASP A 145 -25.17 1.41 -6.08
C ASP A 145 -25.51 -0.01 -6.61
N PRO A 146 -26.38 -0.15 -7.62
CA PRO A 146 -26.74 -1.48 -8.15
C PRO A 146 -25.56 -2.28 -8.70
N SER A 147 -24.47 -1.61 -9.08
CA SER A 147 -23.22 -2.22 -9.53
C SER A 147 -22.27 -2.63 -8.40
N ARG A 148 -22.60 -2.33 -7.13
CA ARG A 148 -21.75 -2.59 -5.95
C ARG A 148 -20.39 -1.89 -5.98
N THR A 149 -20.34 -0.73 -6.62
CA THR A 149 -19.13 0.05 -6.86
C THR A 149 -18.47 0.43 -5.54
N HIS A 150 -19.23 0.77 -4.49
CA HIS A 150 -18.65 1.13 -3.20
C HIS A 150 -18.09 -0.08 -2.46
N THR A 151 -18.75 -1.24 -2.53
CA THR A 151 -18.25 -2.49 -1.94
C THR A 151 -16.94 -2.91 -2.61
N GLU A 152 -16.87 -2.87 -3.95
CA GLU A 152 -15.66 -3.17 -4.71
C GLU A 152 -14.54 -2.17 -4.38
N THR A 153 -14.85 -0.88 -4.38
CA THR A 153 -13.90 0.19 -4.04
C THR A 153 -13.35 0.02 -2.63
N LEU A 154 -14.21 -0.28 -1.64
CA LEU A 154 -13.81 -0.53 -0.26
C LEU A 154 -12.90 -1.76 -0.15
N SER A 155 -13.23 -2.85 -0.86
CA SER A 155 -12.38 -4.05 -0.90
C SER A 155 -11.00 -3.75 -1.46
N ASN A 156 -10.94 -3.03 -2.58
CA ASN A 156 -9.69 -2.65 -3.23
C ASN A 156 -8.82 -1.74 -2.33
N VAL A 157 -9.43 -0.79 -1.62
CA VAL A 157 -8.72 0.02 -0.62
C VAL A 157 -8.16 -0.85 0.51
N ILE A 158 -8.96 -1.77 1.06
CA ILE A 158 -8.53 -2.66 2.15
C ILE A 158 -7.35 -3.52 1.71
N GLU A 159 -7.41 -4.09 0.51
CA GLU A 159 -6.35 -4.90 -0.08
C GLU A 159 -5.07 -4.10 -0.31
N THR A 160 -5.17 -2.92 -0.93
CA THR A 160 -4.03 -2.03 -1.16
C THR A 160 -3.37 -1.60 0.16
N VAL A 161 -4.18 -1.26 1.18
CA VAL A 161 -3.65 -0.93 2.52
C VAL A 161 -2.92 -2.13 3.12
N GLN A 162 -3.45 -3.35 2.95
CA GLN A 162 -2.83 -4.57 3.45
C GLN A 162 -1.47 -4.82 2.80
N ILE A 163 -1.35 -4.65 1.49
CA ILE A 163 -0.07 -4.74 0.76
C ILE A 163 0.98 -3.82 1.38
N PHE A 164 0.64 -2.54 1.60
CA PHE A 164 1.59 -1.59 2.19
C PHE A 164 1.96 -1.93 3.63
N VAL A 165 0.99 -2.38 4.44
CA VAL A 165 1.24 -2.82 5.82
C VAL A 165 2.18 -4.02 5.87
N ASP A 166 2.00 -4.99 4.97
CA ASP A 166 2.82 -6.20 4.94
C ASP A 166 4.25 -5.89 4.50
N CYS A 167 4.43 -5.04 3.48
CA CYS A 167 5.75 -4.59 3.06
C CYS A 167 6.48 -3.83 4.18
N ILE A 168 5.82 -2.88 4.85
CA ILE A 168 6.44 -2.13 5.95
C ILE A 168 6.77 -3.06 7.13
N SER A 169 5.88 -4.01 7.44
CA SER A 169 6.12 -4.98 8.51
C SER A 169 7.33 -5.84 8.22
N ALA A 170 7.49 -6.34 6.99
CA ALA A 170 8.67 -7.10 6.59
C ALA A 170 9.98 -6.31 6.76
N ILE A 171 9.97 -5.01 6.43
CA ILE A 171 11.14 -4.13 6.62
C ILE A 171 11.47 -3.97 8.11
N ILE A 172 10.47 -3.68 8.94
CA ILE A 172 10.64 -3.52 10.39
C ILE A 172 11.12 -4.81 11.03
N ASP A 173 10.50 -5.95 10.70
CA ASP A 173 10.84 -7.26 11.26
C ASP A 173 12.27 -7.67 10.88
N ALA A 174 12.69 -7.38 9.64
CA ALA A 174 14.06 -7.61 9.20
C ALA A 174 15.07 -6.77 9.99
N TRP A 175 14.78 -5.48 10.20
CA TRP A 175 15.63 -4.60 11.00
C TRP A 175 15.69 -5.04 12.46
N ASP A 176 14.55 -5.35 13.07
CA ASP A 176 14.48 -5.81 14.45
C ASP A 176 15.24 -7.13 14.65
N THR A 177 15.17 -8.03 13.67
CA THR A 177 15.93 -9.29 13.69
C THR A 177 17.43 -9.02 13.61
N PHE A 178 17.87 -8.13 12.71
CA PHE A 178 19.26 -7.70 12.64
C PHE A 178 19.70 -7.03 13.94
N TYR A 179 18.90 -6.09 14.46
CA TYR A 179 19.22 -5.32 15.66
C TYR A 179 19.38 -6.23 16.89
N ARG A 180 18.50 -7.22 17.05
CA ARG A 180 18.59 -8.18 18.17
C ARG A 180 19.79 -9.10 18.10
N ASN A 181 20.16 -9.55 16.90
CA ASN A 181 21.10 -10.67 16.75
C ASN A 181 22.51 -10.24 16.35
N GLN A 182 22.67 -9.10 15.66
CA GLN A 182 23.90 -8.75 14.94
C GLN A 182 24.38 -7.32 15.20
N ILE A 183 23.61 -6.48 15.91
CA ILE A 183 24.03 -5.09 16.17
C ILE A 183 25.33 -5.00 16.99
N SER A 184 25.65 -6.03 17.78
CA SER A 184 26.88 -6.10 18.56
C SER A 184 28.14 -6.03 17.71
N PHE A 185 28.09 -6.48 16.44
CA PHE A 185 29.22 -6.32 15.51
C PHE A 185 29.59 -4.85 15.26
N PHE A 186 28.66 -3.93 15.56
CA PHE A 186 28.83 -2.50 15.43
C PHE A 186 29.03 -1.84 16.81
N THR A 187 28.22 -2.18 17.81
CA THR A 187 28.24 -1.47 19.10
C THR A 187 29.45 -1.78 19.97
N THR A 188 30.08 -2.95 19.83
CA THR A 188 31.31 -3.28 20.58
C THR A 188 32.47 -2.33 20.26
N PHE A 189 32.52 -1.80 19.04
CA PHE A 189 33.58 -0.88 18.57
C PHE A 189 33.18 0.59 18.68
N ALA A 190 32.06 0.91 19.35
CA ALA A 190 31.51 2.26 19.40
C ALA A 190 32.44 3.30 20.04
N ARG A 191 33.40 2.88 20.87
CA ARG A 191 34.43 3.77 21.45
C ARG A 191 35.42 4.28 20.41
N ASP A 192 35.79 3.41 19.47
CA ASP A 192 36.77 3.71 18.42
C ASP A 192 36.10 4.34 17.19
N LYS A 193 34.78 4.15 17.05
CA LYS A 193 33.95 4.60 15.92
C LYS A 193 32.77 5.47 16.38
N PRO A 194 33.00 6.74 16.75
CA PRO A 194 31.95 7.62 17.29
C PRO A 194 30.87 7.99 16.27
N THR A 195 31.10 7.76 14.97
CA THR A 195 30.12 7.95 13.89
C THR A 195 29.03 6.88 13.91
N TRP A 196 29.36 5.64 14.29
CA TRP A 196 28.44 4.50 14.17
C TRP A 196 27.16 4.64 15.02
N PRO A 197 27.23 5.03 16.31
CA PRO A 197 26.01 5.26 17.09
C PRO A 197 25.08 6.28 16.43
N ARG A 198 25.63 7.36 15.85
CA ARG A 198 24.83 8.41 15.19
C ARG A 198 24.10 7.89 13.95
N ILE A 199 24.77 7.03 13.17
CA ILE A 199 24.18 6.40 11.98
C ILE A 199 23.09 5.41 12.40
N ILE A 200 23.35 4.59 13.42
CA ILE A 200 22.36 3.65 13.97
C ILE A 200 21.14 4.39 14.50
N ASP A 201 21.32 5.48 15.25
CA ASP A 201 20.21 6.32 15.73
C ASP A 201 19.39 6.93 14.58
N SER A 202 20.05 7.26 13.46
CA SER A 202 19.38 7.75 12.25
C SER A 202 18.50 6.67 11.62
N ILE A 203 19.02 5.44 11.49
CA ILE A 203 18.24 4.29 11.01
C ILE A 203 17.04 4.04 11.93
N ILE A 204 17.24 4.05 13.25
CA ILE A 204 16.17 3.85 14.24
C ILE A 204 15.06 4.90 14.07
N ARG A 205 15.41 6.17 13.85
CA ARG A 205 14.41 7.22 13.58
C ARG A 205 13.61 6.95 12.31
N SER A 206 14.26 6.53 11.23
CA SER A 206 13.57 6.17 9.99
C SER A 206 12.67 4.94 10.14
N MET A 207 13.09 3.94 10.92
CA MET A 207 12.27 2.77 11.24
C MET A 207 11.05 3.13 12.10
N ALA A 208 11.22 4.02 13.07
CA ALA A 208 10.10 4.52 13.88
C ALA A 208 9.06 5.27 13.04
N GLU A 209 9.50 6.02 12.02
CA GLU A 209 8.59 6.69 11.09
C GLU A 209 7.84 5.68 10.20
N LEU A 210 8.52 4.63 9.72
CA LEU A 210 7.85 3.53 9.02
C LEU A 210 6.78 2.85 9.90
N ASP A 211 7.08 2.59 11.18
CA ASP A 211 6.09 2.03 12.12
C ASP A 211 4.90 2.98 12.36
N ARG A 212 5.14 4.29 12.43
CA ARG A 212 4.08 5.30 12.51
C ARG A 212 3.15 5.21 11.30
N LEU A 213 3.71 5.12 10.09
CA LEU A 213 2.95 4.97 8.85
C LEU A 213 2.15 3.66 8.81
N ARG A 214 2.76 2.54 9.25
CA ARG A 214 2.07 1.25 9.39
C ARG A 214 0.85 1.35 10.31
N LYS A 215 1.02 1.95 11.49
CA LYS A 215 -0.08 2.15 12.47
C LYS A 215 -1.20 3.03 11.92
N LEU A 216 -0.86 4.08 11.18
CA LEU A 216 -1.83 4.91 10.48
C LEU A 216 -2.65 4.09 9.48
N LEU A 217 -1.98 3.29 8.65
CA LEU A 217 -2.63 2.43 7.66
C LEU A 217 -3.55 1.39 8.31
N LEU A 218 -3.11 0.72 9.38
CA LEU A 218 -3.95 -0.22 10.15
C LEU A 218 -5.24 0.44 10.65
N THR A 219 -5.11 1.64 11.23
CA THR A 219 -6.27 2.42 11.71
C THR A 219 -7.24 2.75 10.57
N LYS A 220 -6.71 3.10 9.39
CA LYS A 220 -7.53 3.41 8.20
C LYS A 220 -8.21 2.16 7.65
N ARG A 221 -7.49 1.03 7.58
CA ARG A 221 -8.04 -0.26 7.17
C ARG A 221 -9.21 -0.67 8.04
N ASP A 222 -9.08 -0.58 9.36
CA ASP A 222 -10.13 -1.01 10.29
C ASP A 222 -11.39 -0.13 10.15
N ARG A 223 -11.22 1.18 9.90
CA ARG A 223 -12.33 2.08 9.59
C ARG A 223 -13.04 1.72 8.28
N PHE A 224 -12.28 1.39 7.23
CA PHE A 224 -12.83 1.00 5.94
C PHE A 224 -13.50 -0.37 6.00
N ARG A 225 -12.92 -1.31 6.75
CA ARG A 225 -13.49 -2.62 7.01
C ARG A 225 -14.82 -2.54 7.74
N PHE A 226 -14.93 -1.71 8.78
CA PHE A 226 -16.20 -1.46 9.46
C PHE A 226 -17.29 -0.96 8.49
N LYS A 227 -16.93 -0.09 7.55
CA LYS A 227 -17.85 0.39 6.52
C LYS A 227 -18.22 -0.69 5.51
N PHE A 228 -17.25 -1.48 5.05
CA PHE A 228 -17.48 -2.63 4.19
C PHE A 228 -18.44 -3.64 4.83
N ASP A 229 -18.17 -4.01 6.09
CA ASP A 229 -19.02 -4.93 6.86
C ASP A 229 -20.43 -4.36 7.03
N SER A 230 -20.60 -3.04 7.16
CA SER A 230 -21.92 -2.41 7.21
C SER A 230 -22.71 -2.59 5.90
N TYR A 231 -22.08 -2.49 4.74
CA TYR A 231 -22.74 -2.72 3.44
C TYR A 231 -23.13 -4.19 3.24
N VAL A 232 -22.27 -5.12 3.66
CA VAL A 232 -22.48 -6.56 3.44
C VAL A 232 -23.41 -7.18 4.49
N ALA A 233 -23.24 -6.83 5.77
CA ALA A 233 -23.86 -7.53 6.88
C ALA A 233 -25.22 -6.97 7.29
N PHE A 234 -25.54 -5.70 7.01
CA PHE A 234 -26.81 -5.10 7.48
C PHE A 234 -28.07 -5.87 7.01
N PRO A 235 -28.20 -6.29 5.74
CA PRO A 235 -29.34 -7.08 5.30
C PRO A 235 -29.40 -8.46 5.99
N LEU A 236 -28.25 -9.10 6.16
CA LEU A 236 -28.13 -10.41 6.79
C LEU A 236 -28.49 -10.35 8.27
N LEU A 237 -27.90 -9.41 9.01
CA LEU A 237 -28.14 -9.21 10.45
C LEU A 237 -29.61 -8.90 10.75
N PHE A 238 -30.24 -8.04 9.94
CA PHE A 238 -31.66 -7.75 10.04
C PHE A 238 -32.51 -9.01 9.88
N THR A 239 -32.21 -9.85 8.89
CA THR A 239 -32.94 -11.12 8.73
C THR A 239 -32.70 -12.10 9.87
N THR A 240 -31.47 -12.29 10.32
CA THR A 240 -31.20 -13.17 11.47
C THR A 240 -31.88 -12.70 12.75
N ALA A 241 -31.93 -11.39 13.00
CA ALA A 241 -32.63 -10.83 14.16
C ALA A 241 -34.14 -11.12 14.11
N LEU A 242 -34.74 -10.98 12.92
CA LEU A 242 -36.16 -11.26 12.72
C LEU A 242 -36.52 -12.74 12.92
N PHE A 243 -35.62 -13.67 12.57
CA PHE A 243 -35.81 -15.11 12.82
C PHE A 243 -35.36 -15.57 14.22
N GLY A 244 -34.63 -14.74 14.96
CA GLY A 244 -34.20 -15.01 16.33
C GLY A 244 -35.25 -14.65 17.39
N MET A 245 -36.30 -13.90 17.03
CA MET A 245 -37.39 -13.58 17.97
C MET A 245 -38.28 -14.81 18.22
N GLU A 246 -38.50 -15.16 19.49
CA GLU A 246 -39.25 -16.38 19.92
C GLU A 246 -40.70 -16.46 19.38
N PHE A 247 -41.23 -15.36 18.86
CA PHE A 247 -42.58 -15.26 18.30
C PHE A 247 -42.74 -15.91 16.93
N LEU A 248 -41.65 -16.21 16.20
CA LEU A 248 -41.70 -16.76 14.85
C LEU A 248 -41.03 -18.15 14.81
N LYS A 249 -41.78 -19.20 15.13
CA LYS A 249 -41.43 -20.60 14.78
C LYS A 249 -42.30 -21.09 13.62
N PRO A 250 -42.07 -20.62 12.38
CA PRO A 250 -42.83 -21.07 11.23
C PRO A 250 -42.52 -22.54 10.91
N ARG A 251 -43.55 -23.27 10.47
CA ARG A 251 -43.46 -24.68 10.06
C ARG A 251 -42.50 -24.91 8.87
N TYR A 252 -42.21 -23.85 8.12
CA TYR A 252 -41.25 -23.82 7.00
C TYR A 252 -40.31 -22.60 7.12
N PRO A 253 -39.23 -22.69 7.91
CA PRO A 253 -38.36 -21.55 8.25
C PRO A 253 -37.69 -20.92 7.03
N TRP A 254 -37.30 -21.72 6.04
CA TRP A 254 -36.65 -21.22 4.82
C TRP A 254 -37.58 -20.42 3.90
N ILE A 255 -38.84 -20.84 3.77
CA ILE A 255 -39.84 -20.12 2.96
C ILE A 255 -40.14 -18.77 3.62
N PHE A 256 -40.30 -18.77 4.94
CA PHE A 256 -40.52 -17.54 5.71
C PHE A 256 -39.28 -16.63 5.65
N PHE A 257 -38.07 -17.20 5.70
CA PHE A 257 -36.81 -16.48 5.51
C PHE A 257 -36.76 -15.69 4.21
N PHE A 258 -36.98 -16.35 3.07
CA PHE A 258 -37.01 -15.65 1.80
C PHE A 258 -38.22 -14.73 1.66
N ALA A 259 -39.38 -15.10 2.21
CA ALA A 259 -40.60 -14.28 2.21
C ALA A 259 -40.51 -13.04 3.09
N VAL A 260 -39.55 -12.95 4.03
CA VAL A 260 -39.28 -11.72 4.78
C VAL A 260 -38.06 -10.99 4.20
N LEU A 261 -36.99 -11.70 3.85
CA LEU A 261 -35.79 -11.12 3.24
C LEU A 261 -36.12 -10.33 1.97
N LEU A 262 -36.92 -10.92 1.06
CA LEU A 262 -37.29 -10.28 -0.21
C LEU A 262 -38.09 -8.99 0.01
N PRO A 263 -39.23 -8.98 0.73
CA PRO A 263 -40.01 -7.76 0.93
C PRO A 263 -39.32 -6.75 1.83
N THR A 264 -38.51 -7.16 2.81
CA THR A 264 -37.78 -6.19 3.65
C THR A 264 -36.61 -5.58 2.92
N SER A 265 -35.92 -6.35 2.07
CA SER A 265 -34.94 -5.81 1.13
C SER A 265 -35.62 -4.89 0.10
N LEU A 266 -36.81 -5.24 -0.39
CA LEU A 266 -37.59 -4.42 -1.34
C LEU A 266 -38.15 -3.14 -0.68
N ALA A 267 -38.63 -3.22 0.56
CA ALA A 267 -39.14 -2.09 1.33
C ALA A 267 -38.01 -1.16 1.76
N ASN A 268 -36.86 -1.70 2.20
CA ASN A 268 -35.65 -0.89 2.39
C ASN A 268 -35.22 -0.23 1.09
N TYR A 269 -35.32 -0.93 -0.04
CA TYR A 269 -34.99 -0.39 -1.35
C TYR A 269 -35.94 0.74 -1.77
N VAL A 270 -37.25 0.61 -1.54
CA VAL A 270 -38.26 1.64 -1.84
C VAL A 270 -38.14 2.85 -0.92
N ILE A 271 -38.00 2.63 0.39
CA ILE A 271 -37.89 3.71 1.39
C ILE A 271 -36.57 4.48 1.23
N ALA A 272 -35.49 3.82 0.80
CA ALA A 272 -34.18 4.46 0.65
C ALA A 272 -33.90 5.06 -0.73
N SER A 273 -34.64 4.68 -1.78
CA SER A 273 -34.45 5.22 -3.14
C SER A 273 -35.28 6.47 -3.45
N ASP A 274 -36.14 6.91 -2.52
CA ASP A 274 -37.13 8.00 -2.69
C ASP A 274 -37.99 7.83 -3.95
N ARG A 275 -38.10 6.60 -4.46
CA ARG A 275 -38.88 6.23 -5.65
C ARG A 275 -40.11 5.45 -5.24
N SER A 276 -41.24 5.76 -5.87
CA SER A 276 -42.49 5.06 -5.61
C SER A 276 -42.42 3.59 -6.05
N LEU A 277 -43.13 2.72 -5.33
CA LEU A 277 -43.26 1.28 -5.59
C LEU A 277 -43.58 0.95 -7.07
N SER A 278 -44.29 1.82 -7.78
CA SER A 278 -44.64 1.62 -9.19
C SER A 278 -43.44 1.77 -10.14
N HIS A 279 -42.41 2.53 -9.75
CA HIS A 279 -41.21 2.70 -10.56
C HIS A 279 -40.28 1.47 -10.48
N VAL A 280 -40.17 0.88 -9.29
CA VAL A 280 -39.41 -0.37 -9.05
C VAL A 280 -40.02 -1.56 -9.79
N PHE A 281 -41.36 -1.62 -9.84
CA PHE A 281 -42.08 -2.66 -10.60
C PHE A 281 -41.92 -2.52 -12.12
N ARG A 282 -41.83 -1.28 -12.64
CA ARG A 282 -41.54 -1.02 -14.06
C ARG A 282 -40.12 -1.40 -14.46
N ASP A 283 -39.13 -1.11 -13.62
CA ASP A 283 -37.73 -1.42 -13.95
C ASP A 283 -37.43 -2.93 -13.85
N SER A 284 -38.09 -3.65 -12.93
CA SER A 284 -38.03 -5.12 -12.89
C SER A 284 -38.75 -5.79 -14.06
N GLN A 285 -39.86 -5.23 -14.56
CA GLN A 285 -40.48 -5.68 -15.82
C GLN A 285 -39.60 -5.40 -17.05
N ARG A 286 -38.90 -4.25 -17.11
CA ARG A 286 -37.95 -3.94 -18.19
C ARG A 286 -36.77 -4.90 -18.21
N TRP A 287 -36.26 -5.29 -17.03
CA TRP A 287 -35.20 -6.29 -16.90
C TRP A 287 -35.63 -7.68 -17.36
N LEU A 288 -36.89 -8.07 -17.11
CA LEU A 288 -37.46 -9.33 -17.59
C LEU A 288 -37.70 -9.34 -19.11
N GLN A 289 -38.04 -8.19 -19.70
CA GLN A 289 -38.22 -8.06 -21.14
C GLN A 289 -36.90 -7.99 -21.93
N ALA A 290 -35.81 -7.51 -21.32
CA ALA A 290 -34.49 -7.46 -21.95
C ALA A 290 -33.75 -8.81 -22.01
N ARG A 291 -34.36 -9.89 -21.46
CA ARG A 291 -33.81 -11.26 -21.45
C ARG A 291 -34.53 -12.22 -22.42
N HIS A 292 -35.45 -11.73 -23.23
CA HIS A 292 -36.05 -12.43 -24.38
C HIS A 292 -35.64 -11.74 -25.67
#